data_AF-A0A848MCD5-F1
#
_entry.id   AF-A0A848MCD5-F1
#
_cell.length_a   1.000
_cell.length_b   1.000
_cell.length_c   1.000
_cell.angle_alpha   90.00
_cell.angle_beta   90.00
_cell.angle_gamma   90.00
#
_symmetry.space_group_name_H-M   'P 1'
#
loop_
_entity.id
_entity.type
_entity.pdbx_description
1 polymer ?
#
loop_
_entity_poly.entity_id
_entity_poly.type
_entity_poly.pdbx_seq_one_letter_code
_entity_poly.pdbx_strand_id
1 'polypeptide(L)'
;MKINPGFRPLKSELPVADNSTKPVQQKSFSDIMYKQGEQATSEELGRQMREIAMQGDRLARAMTIRELKAYRFMVKRFLEETVRRGVKMKETRGWDRRGRSKRYNVIDAIDSMLLSMADELLETEQGKIELLGKIGEIRGMLINMEF
;
A
#
# COMPACT_ATOMS: atom_id res chain seq x y z
N MET A 1 48.82 47.34 54.73
CA MET A 1 48.52 48.39 53.72
C MET A 1 49.29 48.11 52.44
N LYS A 2 48.61 47.67 51.37
CA LYS A 2 48.94 47.96 49.98
C LYS A 2 47.62 47.92 49.20
N ILE A 3 47.20 49.09 48.75
CA ILE A 3 46.05 49.31 47.87
C ILE A 3 46.64 49.31 46.45
N ASN A 4 46.07 48.56 45.52
CA ASN A 4 46.32 48.80 44.10
C ASN A 4 45.02 48.56 43.31
N PRO A 5 44.76 49.37 42.27
CA PRO A 5 43.45 49.84 41.89
C PRO A 5 42.89 49.02 40.72
N GLY A 6 41.61 49.24 40.46
CA GLY A 6 40.86 48.50 39.46
C GLY A 6 41.44 48.57 38.05
N PHE A 7 41.16 47.52 37.29
CA PHE A 7 40.58 47.61 35.95
C PHE A 7 39.99 46.23 35.63
N ARG A 8 38.66 46.12 35.59
CA ARG A 8 37.95 44.99 35.00
C ARG A 8 37.61 45.34 33.56
N PRO A 9 38.16 44.67 32.54
CA PRO A 9 37.49 44.60 31.26
C PRO A 9 36.44 43.49 31.34
N LEU A 10 35.16 43.88 31.27
CA LEU A 10 34.05 42.99 30.96
C LEU A 10 34.34 42.34 29.59
N LYS A 11 34.78 41.09 29.56
CA LYS A 11 34.63 40.27 28.37
C LYS A 11 33.19 39.78 28.36
N SER A 12 32.39 40.36 27.47
CA SER A 12 31.12 39.80 27.04
C SER A 12 31.41 38.48 26.31
N GLU A 13 31.44 37.37 27.04
CA GLU A 13 31.36 36.05 26.42
C GLU A 13 29.91 35.89 25.92
N LEU A 14 29.71 36.27 24.66
CA LEU A 14 28.59 35.74 23.88
C LEU A 14 28.74 34.21 23.89
N PRO A 15 27.66 33.45 24.17
CA PRO A 15 27.74 32.00 24.04
C PRO A 15 28.04 31.69 22.57
N VAL A 16 29.17 31.05 22.32
CA VAL A 16 29.42 30.40 21.04
C VAL A 16 28.32 29.36 20.90
N ALA A 17 27.32 29.66 20.08
CA ALA A 17 26.34 28.69 19.66
C ALA A 17 27.12 27.56 18.99
N ASP A 18 27.20 26.41 19.67
CA ASP A 18 27.67 25.17 19.10
C ASP A 18 26.63 24.75 18.04
N ASN A 19 26.70 25.39 16.89
CA ASN A 19 26.07 24.94 15.68
C ASN A 19 26.84 23.69 15.25
N SER A 20 26.56 22.59 15.94
CA SER A 20 26.78 21.26 15.41
C SER A 20 25.86 21.12 14.21
N THR A 21 26.27 21.68 13.07
CA THR A 21 25.70 21.40 11.76
C THR A 21 25.92 19.91 11.55
N LYS A 22 24.90 19.12 11.89
CA LYS A 22 24.83 17.71 11.51
C LYS A 22 25.18 17.67 10.02
N PRO A 23 26.17 16.88 9.59
CA PRO A 23 26.50 16.79 8.18
C PRO A 23 25.23 16.41 7.42
N VAL A 24 24.86 17.21 6.43
CA VAL A 24 23.76 16.90 5.53
C VAL A 24 24.14 15.62 4.81
N GLN A 25 23.61 14.48 5.26
CA GLN A 25 23.76 13.21 4.55
C GLN A 25 23.16 13.40 3.16
N GLN A 26 24.03 13.58 2.16
CA GLN A 26 23.62 13.54 0.77
C GLN A 26 23.12 12.13 0.48
N LYS A 27 21.85 12.02 0.06
CA LYS A 27 21.25 10.74 -0.32
C LYS A 27 22.04 10.18 -1.50
N SER A 28 22.39 8.89 -1.44
CA SER A 28 23.09 8.23 -2.53
C SER A 28 22.19 8.19 -3.78
N PHE A 29 22.77 8.23 -4.97
CA PHE A 29 22.05 8.02 -6.24
C PHE A 29 21.20 6.74 -6.20
N SER A 30 21.73 5.68 -5.57
CA SER A 30 20.99 4.43 -5.35
C SER A 30 19.69 4.67 -4.58
N ASP A 31 19.71 5.46 -3.52
CA ASP A 31 18.56 5.72 -2.65
C ASP A 31 17.47 6.52 -3.38
N ILE A 32 17.89 7.46 -4.23
CA ILE A 32 16.99 8.23 -5.09
C ILE A 32 16.35 7.32 -6.13
N MET A 33 17.12 6.44 -6.76
CA MET A 33 16.63 5.48 -7.76
C MET A 33 15.64 4.48 -7.15
N TYR A 34 15.96 3.91 -5.98
CA TYR A 34 15.04 3.03 -5.25
C TYR A 34 13.73 3.75 -4.91
N LYS A 35 13.80 4.97 -4.38
CA LYS A 35 12.61 5.75 -4.03
C LYS A 35 11.74 6.07 -5.24
N GLN A 36 12.34 6.44 -6.37
CA GLN A 36 11.59 6.67 -7.61
C GLN A 36 10.93 5.38 -8.13
N GLY A 37 11.61 4.24 -8.03
CA GLY A 37 11.05 2.94 -8.38
C GLY A 37 9.84 2.54 -7.52
N GLU A 38 9.90 2.81 -6.21
CA GLU A 38 8.76 2.59 -5.29
C GLU A 38 7.57 3.51 -5.64
N GLN A 39 7.83 4.79 -5.94
CA GLN A 39 6.79 5.74 -6.33
C GLN A 39 6.10 5.33 -7.63
N ALA A 40 6.87 5.01 -8.68
CA ALA A 40 6.32 4.54 -9.96
C ALA A 40 5.49 3.25 -9.78
N THR A 41 5.90 2.38 -8.87
CA THR A 41 5.15 1.17 -8.53
C THR A 41 3.80 1.49 -7.86
N SER A 42 3.80 2.38 -6.87
CA SER A 42 2.57 2.79 -6.20
C SER A 42 1.60 3.46 -7.18
N GLU A 43 2.10 4.32 -8.09
CA GLU A 43 1.26 4.95 -9.12
C GLU A 43 0.62 3.93 -10.07
N GLU A 44 1.38 2.92 -10.49
CA GLU A 44 0.87 1.86 -11.36
C GLU A 44 -0.18 0.98 -10.67
N LEU A 45 0.07 0.57 -9.43
CA LEU A 45 -0.91 -0.20 -8.64
C LEU A 45 -2.17 0.63 -8.39
N GLY A 46 -2.03 1.92 -8.08
CA GLY A 46 -3.15 2.84 -7.94
C GLY A 46 -3.96 2.97 -9.24
N ARG A 47 -3.29 2.98 -10.41
CA ARG A 47 -3.98 2.98 -11.72
C ARG A 47 -4.76 1.68 -11.93
N GLN A 48 -4.14 0.53 -11.71
CA GLN A 48 -4.80 -0.77 -11.82
C GLN A 48 -5.99 -0.89 -10.87
N MET A 49 -5.87 -0.39 -9.63
CA MET A 49 -6.95 -0.40 -8.66
C MET A 49 -8.16 0.42 -9.13
N ARG A 50 -7.93 1.60 -9.73
CA ARG A 50 -9.01 2.40 -10.35
C ARG A 50 -9.66 1.67 -11.53
N GLU A 51 -8.88 1.02 -12.38
CA GLU A 51 -9.39 0.21 -13.51
C GLU A 51 -10.27 -0.95 -13.03
N ILE A 52 -9.84 -1.66 -11.98
CA ILE A 52 -10.60 -2.73 -11.33
C ILE A 52 -11.89 -2.19 -10.73
N ALA A 53 -11.87 -1.04 -10.06
CA ALA A 53 -13.07 -0.42 -9.51
C ALA A 53 -14.10 -0.12 -10.60
N MET A 54 -13.68 0.51 -11.70
CA MET A 54 -14.54 0.80 -12.86
C MET A 54 -15.09 -0.48 -13.49
N GLN A 55 -14.28 -1.53 -13.61
CA GLN A 55 -14.72 -2.82 -14.15
C GLN A 55 -15.70 -3.51 -13.20
N GLY A 56 -15.50 -3.41 -11.87
CA GLY A 56 -16.44 -3.89 -10.87
C GLY A 56 -17.79 -3.18 -10.97
N ASP A 57 -17.80 -1.87 -11.19
CA ASP A 57 -19.03 -1.10 -11.39
C ASP A 57 -19.75 -1.49 -12.69
N ARG A 58 -19.00 -1.80 -13.76
CA ARG A 58 -19.58 -2.36 -15.00
C ARG A 58 -20.21 -3.72 -14.76
N LEU A 59 -19.52 -4.61 -14.05
CA LEU A 59 -20.04 -5.92 -13.67
C LEU A 59 -21.30 -5.80 -12.80
N ALA A 60 -21.29 -4.91 -11.81
CA ALA A 60 -22.43 -4.64 -10.94
C ALA A 60 -23.68 -4.15 -11.71
N ARG A 61 -23.50 -3.41 -12.80
CA ARG A 61 -24.62 -2.90 -13.62
C ARG A 61 -25.08 -3.90 -14.68
N ALA A 62 -24.14 -4.52 -15.39
CA ALA A 62 -24.47 -5.34 -16.56
C ALA A 62 -24.68 -6.83 -16.19
N MET A 63 -24.05 -7.31 -15.13
CA MET A 63 -24.15 -8.69 -14.63
C MET A 63 -23.97 -9.75 -15.73
N THR A 64 -22.98 -9.56 -16.61
CA THR A 64 -22.69 -10.50 -17.70
C THR A 64 -21.41 -11.29 -17.45
N ILE A 65 -21.33 -12.49 -18.03
CA ILE A 65 -20.13 -13.35 -18.01
C ILE A 65 -18.92 -12.61 -18.59
N ARG A 66 -19.13 -11.77 -19.62
CA ARG A 66 -18.07 -10.97 -20.24
C ARG A 66 -17.45 -10.01 -19.23
N GLU A 67 -18.27 -9.26 -18.51
CA GLU A 67 -17.79 -8.32 -17.50
C GLU A 67 -17.14 -9.06 -16.32
N LEU A 68 -17.66 -10.23 -15.94
CA LEU A 68 -17.08 -11.07 -14.89
C LEU A 68 -15.69 -11.58 -15.29
N LYS A 69 -15.53 -12.06 -16.53
CA LYS A 69 -14.23 -12.53 -17.04
C LYS A 69 -13.20 -11.41 -17.06
N ALA A 70 -13.59 -10.22 -17.51
CA ALA A 70 -12.71 -9.05 -17.52
C ALA A 70 -12.32 -8.62 -16.09
N TYR A 71 -13.29 -8.59 -15.16
CA TYR A 71 -13.03 -8.30 -13.75
C TYR A 71 -12.04 -9.29 -13.14
N ARG A 72 -12.30 -10.59 -13.28
CA ARG A 72 -11.42 -11.67 -12.79
C ARG A 72 -10.00 -11.54 -13.33
N PHE A 73 -9.85 -11.25 -14.61
CA PHE A 73 -8.54 -11.07 -15.23
C PHE A 73 -7.78 -9.88 -14.65
N MET A 74 -8.44 -8.72 -14.50
CA MET A 74 -7.81 -7.52 -13.93
C MET A 74 -7.39 -7.75 -12.48
N VAL A 75 -8.23 -8.36 -11.66
CA VAL A 75 -7.91 -8.68 -10.26
C VAL A 75 -6.72 -9.63 -10.19
N LYS A 76 -6.70 -10.72 -10.97
CA LYS A 76 -5.57 -11.67 -10.97
C LYS A 76 -4.24 -11.00 -11.33
N ARG A 77 -4.24 -10.16 -12.38
CA ARG A 77 -3.04 -9.41 -12.77
C ARG A 77 -2.56 -8.45 -11.68
N PHE A 78 -3.47 -7.80 -10.96
CA PHE A 78 -3.11 -6.94 -9.84
C PHE A 78 -2.47 -7.72 -8.69
N LEU A 79 -3.01 -8.90 -8.35
CA LEU A 79 -2.45 -9.76 -7.31
C LEU A 79 -1.04 -10.25 -7.69
N GLU A 80 -0.85 -10.70 -8.93
CA GLU A 80 0.46 -11.13 -9.45
C GLU A 80 1.50 -9.99 -9.36
N GLU A 81 1.11 -8.77 -9.74
CA GLU A 81 1.99 -7.61 -9.71
C GLU A 81 2.35 -7.21 -8.26
N THR A 82 1.37 -7.26 -7.35
CA THR A 82 1.56 -6.97 -5.93
C THR A 82 2.55 -7.97 -5.29
N VAL A 83 2.44 -9.25 -5.64
CA VAL A 83 3.38 -10.29 -5.19
C VAL A 83 4.77 -10.08 -5.79
N ARG A 84 4.85 -9.83 -7.10
CA ARG A 84 6.13 -9.67 -7.82
C ARG A 84 6.94 -8.48 -7.32
N ARG A 85 6.27 -7.35 -7.06
CA ARG A 85 6.94 -6.12 -6.61
C ARG A 85 7.27 -6.11 -5.14
N GLY A 86 6.87 -7.15 -4.41
CA GLY A 86 7.18 -7.28 -3.00
C GLY A 86 6.69 -6.08 -2.20
N VAL A 87 5.51 -5.53 -2.56
CA VAL A 87 4.87 -4.46 -1.79
C VAL A 87 4.92 -4.92 -0.35
N LYS A 88 5.70 -4.21 0.47
CA LYS A 88 5.85 -4.48 1.89
C LYS A 88 4.54 -4.09 2.57
N MET A 89 3.45 -4.83 2.29
CA MET A 89 2.33 -4.90 3.22
C MET A 89 2.97 -5.21 4.55
N LYS A 90 2.75 -4.34 5.54
CA LYS A 90 3.28 -4.48 6.89
C LYS A 90 3.21 -5.95 7.24
N GLU A 91 4.37 -6.60 7.35
CA GLU A 91 4.49 -7.90 7.98
C GLU A 91 4.02 -7.68 9.41
N THR A 92 2.71 -7.73 9.62
CA THR A 92 2.15 -8.09 10.90
C THR A 92 2.62 -9.52 11.03
N ARG A 93 3.78 -9.70 11.67
CA ARG A 93 4.42 -10.99 11.95
C ARG A 93 3.43 -11.83 12.75
N GLY A 94 2.53 -12.46 12.03
CA GLY A 94 1.51 -13.37 12.52
C GLY A 94 1.61 -14.58 11.63
N TRP A 95 2.28 -15.60 12.12
CA TRP A 95 2.25 -16.91 11.49
C TRP A 95 0.89 -17.52 11.81
N ASP A 96 0.21 -18.06 10.80
CA ASP A 96 -0.88 -19.00 11.08
C ASP A 96 -0.32 -20.19 11.90
N ARG A 97 -1.16 -20.94 12.61
CA ARG A 97 -0.80 -22.14 13.38
C ARG A 97 -0.05 -23.19 12.54
N ARG A 98 -0.05 -23.05 11.21
CA ARG A 98 0.62 -23.90 10.21
C ARG A 98 1.84 -23.24 9.52
N GLY A 99 2.31 -22.08 9.98
CA GLY A 99 3.50 -21.42 9.44
C GLY A 99 3.34 -20.71 8.09
N ARG A 100 2.10 -20.55 7.60
CA ARG A 100 1.83 -19.77 6.39
C ARG A 100 1.81 -18.27 6.69
N SER A 101 2.40 -17.48 5.79
CA SER A 101 2.32 -16.01 5.86
C SER A 101 0.89 -15.56 5.57
N LYS A 102 0.37 -14.63 6.38
CA LYS A 102 -0.95 -14.00 6.23
C LYS A 102 -1.21 -13.47 4.80
N ARG A 103 -0.15 -13.14 4.05
CA ARG A 103 -0.22 -12.72 2.63
C ARG A 103 -0.88 -13.77 1.73
N TYR A 104 -0.45 -15.02 1.80
CA TYR A 104 -0.99 -16.08 0.95
C TYR A 104 -2.47 -16.32 1.25
N ASN A 105 -2.87 -16.20 2.52
CA ASN A 105 -4.26 -16.38 2.93
C ASN A 105 -5.21 -15.35 2.29
N VAL A 106 -4.78 -14.10 2.09
CA VAL A 106 -5.62 -13.07 1.44
C VAL A 106 -5.75 -13.32 -0.06
N ILE A 107 -4.65 -13.71 -0.72
CA ILE A 107 -4.65 -14.03 -2.14
C ILE A 107 -5.56 -15.25 -2.42
N ASP A 108 -5.43 -16.29 -1.61
CA ASP A 108 -6.23 -17.50 -1.71
C ASP A 108 -7.73 -17.21 -1.46
N ALA A 109 -8.03 -16.32 -0.50
CA ALA A 109 -9.39 -15.88 -0.23
C ALA A 109 -10.00 -15.14 -1.43
N ILE A 110 -9.26 -14.20 -2.04
CA ILE A 110 -9.72 -13.49 -3.24
C ILE A 110 -9.94 -14.46 -4.40
N ASP A 111 -9.02 -15.39 -4.67
CA ASP A 111 -9.19 -16.35 -5.78
C ASP A 111 -10.42 -17.24 -5.57
N SER A 112 -10.65 -17.69 -4.34
CA SER A 112 -11.83 -18.46 -3.97
C SER A 112 -13.12 -17.68 -4.21
N MET A 113 -13.15 -16.40 -3.84
CA MET A 113 -14.29 -15.53 -4.12
C MET A 113 -14.52 -15.34 -5.61
N LEU A 114 -13.47 -15.04 -6.39
CA LEU A 114 -13.55 -14.86 -7.84
C LEU A 114 -14.07 -16.10 -8.56
N LEU A 115 -13.78 -17.30 -8.05
CA LEU A 115 -14.32 -18.57 -8.56
C LEU A 115 -15.82 -18.65 -8.31
N SER A 116 -16.25 -18.38 -7.08
CA SER A 116 -17.66 -18.47 -6.68
C SER A 116 -18.57 -17.41 -7.34
N MET A 117 -18.03 -16.30 -7.83
CA MET A 117 -18.82 -15.25 -8.49
C MET A 117 -19.52 -15.72 -9.78
N ALA A 118 -19.03 -16.79 -10.41
CA ALA A 118 -19.68 -17.35 -11.59
C ALA A 118 -21.03 -17.99 -11.22
N ASP A 119 -21.09 -18.65 -10.07
CA ASP A 119 -22.29 -19.29 -9.55
C ASP A 119 -23.33 -18.25 -9.10
N GLU A 120 -22.89 -17.05 -8.69
CA GLU A 120 -23.80 -15.95 -8.30
C GLU A 120 -24.38 -15.17 -9.48
N LEU A 121 -23.89 -15.41 -10.71
CA LEU A 121 -24.38 -14.72 -11.90
C LEU A 121 -25.76 -15.25 -12.37
N LEU A 122 -26.44 -16.02 -11.52
CA LEU A 122 -27.80 -16.50 -11.74
C LEU A 122 -28.77 -15.32 -11.84
N GLU A 123 -29.86 -15.50 -12.59
CA GLU A 123 -30.91 -14.48 -12.73
C GLU A 123 -31.77 -14.30 -11.46
N THR A 124 -31.40 -14.95 -10.35
CA THR A 124 -32.08 -14.80 -9.06
C THR A 124 -31.66 -13.49 -8.38
N GLU A 125 -32.61 -12.82 -7.74
CA GLU A 125 -32.33 -11.59 -6.99
C GLU A 125 -31.32 -11.83 -5.86
N GLN A 126 -31.36 -13.01 -5.24
CA GLN A 126 -30.39 -13.40 -4.21
C GLN A 126 -28.95 -13.48 -4.77
N GLY A 127 -28.75 -14.16 -5.91
CA GLY A 127 -27.42 -14.27 -6.53
C GLY A 127 -26.87 -12.92 -6.94
N LYS A 128 -27.72 -12.03 -7.47
CA LYS A 128 -27.34 -10.65 -7.80
C LYS A 128 -26.85 -9.87 -6.58
N ILE A 129 -27.55 -9.98 -5.44
CA ILE A 129 -27.14 -9.32 -4.18
C ILE A 129 -25.81 -9.90 -3.67
N GLU A 130 -25.65 -11.22 -3.70
CA GLU A 130 -24.42 -11.90 -3.27
C GLU A 130 -23.23 -11.51 -4.16
N LEU A 131 -23.44 -11.42 -5.47
CA LEU A 131 -22.43 -10.95 -6.42
C LEU A 131 -21.96 -9.52 -6.10
N LEU A 132 -22.89 -8.60 -5.81
CA LEU A 132 -22.55 -7.23 -5.43
C LEU A 132 -21.75 -7.19 -4.12
N GLY A 133 -22.12 -8.02 -3.15
CA GLY A 133 -21.38 -8.19 -1.91
C GLY A 133 -19.94 -8.64 -2.16
N LYS A 134 -19.75 -9.68 -2.98
CA LYS A 134 -18.42 -10.21 -3.34
C LYS A 134 -17.56 -9.16 -4.06
N ILE A 135 -18.14 -8.36 -4.97
CA ILE A 135 -17.42 -7.25 -5.62
C ILE A 135 -16.92 -6.24 -4.58
N GLY A 136 -17.76 -5.88 -3.61
CA GLY A 136 -17.40 -4.95 -2.54
C GLY A 136 -16.32 -5.49 -1.61
N GLU A 137 -16.43 -6.75 -1.19
CA GLU A 137 -15.46 -7.39 -0.31
C GLU A 137 -14.10 -7.57 -1.01
N ILE A 138 -14.08 -8.00 -2.28
CA ILE A 138 -12.85 -8.03 -3.09
C ILE A 138 -12.22 -6.64 -3.14
N ARG A 139 -13.00 -5.59 -3.46
CA ARG A 139 -12.50 -4.20 -3.47
C ARG A 139 -11.87 -3.81 -2.13
N GLY A 140 -12.50 -4.13 -1.02
CA GLY A 140 -11.97 -3.87 0.33
C GLY A 140 -10.66 -4.59 0.60
N MET A 141 -10.55 -5.88 0.24
CA MET A 141 -9.32 -6.64 0.39
C MET A 141 -8.19 -6.08 -0.48
N LEU A 142 -8.48 -5.65 -1.72
CA LEU A 142 -7.49 -5.04 -2.61
C LEU A 142 -6.96 -3.71 -2.05
N ILE A 143 -7.83 -2.86 -1.48
CA ILE A 143 -7.42 -1.62 -0.81
C ILE A 143 -6.49 -1.93 0.36
N ASN A 144 -6.84 -2.92 1.18
CA ASN A 144 -5.99 -3.35 2.30
C ASN A 144 -4.63 -3.87 1.85
N MET A 145 -4.43 -4.22 0.57
CA MET A 145 -3.15 -4.63 0.01
C MET A 145 -2.29 -3.47 -0.51
N GLU A 146 -2.90 -2.33 -0.83
CA GLU A 146 -2.18 -1.13 -1.26
C GLU A 146 -1.64 -0.30 -0.07
N PHE A 147 -2.29 -0.38 1.10
CA PHE A 147 -2.02 0.43 2.30
C PHE A 147 -1.50 -0.38 3.51
#